data_AF-A0AAE6QFQ4-F1
#
_entry.id   AF-A0AAE6QFQ4-F1
#
_cell.length_a   1.000
_cell.length_b   1.000
_cell.length_c   1.000
_cell.angle_alpha   90.00
_cell.angle_beta   90.00
_cell.angle_gamma   90.00
#
_symmetry.space_group_name_H-M   'P 1'
#
loop_
_entity.id
_entity.type
_entity.pdbx_description
1 polymer ?
#
loop_
_entity_poly.entity_id
_entity_poly.type
_entity_poly.pdbx_seq_one_letter_code
_entity_poly.pdbx_strand_id
1 'polypeptide(L)' 'MRIFKRVILIVTVLFVALATTVFVLENRQSVAVNLFGWSAPELPLALPVVIALLLGMLIGPFLAWITSFRKKRSPSVRPA' A
#
# COMPACT_ATOMS: atom_id res chain seq x y z
N MET A 1 2.74 12.85 -19.91
CA MET A 1 3.10 11.94 -18.79
C MET A 1 2.11 11.90 -17.61
N ARG A 2 1.27 12.91 -17.34
CA ARG A 2 0.36 12.90 -16.16
C ARG A 2 -0.75 11.85 -16.24
N ILE A 3 -1.40 11.72 -17.40
CA ILE A 3 -2.45 10.72 -17.64
C ILE A 3 -1.89 9.30 -17.58
N PHE A 4 -0.76 9.04 -18.24
CA PHE A 4 -0.10 7.74 -18.22
C PHE A 4 0.24 7.26 -16.79
N LYS A 5 0.78 8.16 -15.94
CA LYS A 5 1.02 7.87 -14.52
C LYS A 5 -0.27 7.55 -13.75
N ARG A 6 -1.36 8.26 -14.05
CA ARG A 6 -2.66 8.04 -13.41
C ARG A 6 -3.29 6.72 -13.82
N VAL A 7 -3.19 6.36 -15.10
CA VAL A 7 -3.66 5.08 -15.63
C VAL A 7 -2.91 3.92 -14.97
N ILE A 8 -1.58 3.99 -14.90
CA ILE A 8 -0.78 2.96 -14.22
C ILE A 8 -1.21 2.81 -12.76
N LEU A 9 -1.37 3.92 -12.03
CA LEU A 9 -1.80 3.88 -10.63
C LEU A 9 -3.16 3.21 -10.47
N ILE A 10 -4.14 3.57 -11.31
CA ILE A 10 -5.49 2.97 -11.27
C ILE A 10 -5.40 1.47 -11.55
N VAL A 11 -4.64 1.06 -12.56
CA VAL A 11 -4.45 -0.36 -12.91
C VAL A 11 -3.80 -1.13 -11.76
N THR A 12 -2.76 -0.58 -11.13
CA THR A 12 -2.11 -1.20 -9.96
C THR A 12 -3.10 -1.36 -8.79
N VAL A 13 -3.89 -0.33 -8.48
CA VAL A 13 -4.88 -0.38 -7.40
C VAL A 13 -5.95 -1.44 -7.70
N LEU A 14 -6.46 -1.48 -8.93
CA LEU A 14 -7.45 -2.48 -9.35
C LEU A 14 -6.88 -3.90 -9.29
N PHE A 15 -5.63 -4.09 -9.71
CA PHE A 15 -4.96 -5.38 -9.62
C PHE A 15 -4.81 -5.86 -8.17
N VAL A 16 -4.37 -4.97 -7.26
CA VAL A 16 -4.27 -5.27 -5.83
C VAL A 16 -5.64 -5.62 -5.26
N ALA A 17 -6.69 -4.87 -5.60
CA ALA A 17 -8.05 -5.16 -5.15
C ALA A 17 -8.52 -6.55 -5.61
N LEU A 18 -8.35 -6.89 -6.89
CA LEU A 18 -8.69 -8.20 -7.44
C LEU A 18 -7.91 -9.33 -6.76
N ALA A 19 -6.59 -9.18 -6.63
CA ALA A 19 -5.74 -10.17 -5.96
C ALA A 19 -6.20 -10.41 -4.51
N THR A 20 -6.56 -9.34 -3.80
CA THR A 20 -7.09 -9.41 -2.44
C THR A 20 -8.42 -10.16 -2.39
N THR A 21 -9.36 -9.86 -3.30
CA THR A 21 -10.64 -10.55 -3.36
C THR A 21 -10.47 -12.05 -3.61
N VAL A 22 -9.63 -12.43 -4.57
CA VAL A 22 -9.33 -13.85 -4.85
C VAL A 22 -8.66 -14.51 -3.66
N PHE A 23 -7.69 -13.85 -3.04
CA PHE A 23 -7.02 -14.36 -1.85
C PHE A 23 -8.00 -14.61 -0.70
N VAL A 24 -8.91 -13.68 -0.42
CA VAL A 24 -9.94 -13.81 0.61
C VAL A 24 -10.90 -14.97 0.33
N LEU A 25 -11.26 -15.16 -0.95
CA LEU A 25 -12.18 -16.22 -1.37
C LEU A 25 -11.54 -17.61 -1.30
N GLU A 26 -10.28 -17.73 -1.70
CA GLU A 26 -9.55 -19.00 -1.74
C GLU A 26 -9.04 -19.40 -0.35
N ASN A 27 -8.57 -18.43 0.43
CA ASN A 27 -7.97 -18.66 1.74
C ASN A 27 -8.97 -18.39 2.87
N ARG A 28 -10.09 -19.15 2.88
CA ARG A 28 -11.12 -19.13 3.95
C ARG A 28 -10.64 -19.71 5.29
N GLN A 29 -9.41 -20.20 5.35
CA GLN A 29 -8.86 -20.87 6.50
C GLN A 29 -8.59 -19.88 7.65
N SER A 30 -8.96 -20.28 8.87
CA SER A 30 -8.58 -19.59 10.10
C SER A 30 -7.12 -19.91 10.42
N VAL A 31 -6.32 -18.87 10.68
CA VAL A 31 -4.90 -19.01 11.01
C VAL A 31 -4.59 -18.16 12.23
N ALA A 32 -3.89 -18.72 13.21
CA ALA A 32 -3.31 -17.96 14.30
C ALA A 32 -2.07 -17.21 13.79
N VAL A 33 -2.06 -15.88 13.94
CA VAL A 33 -0.88 -15.08 13.62
C VAL A 33 0.01 -15.00 14.85
N ASN A 34 1.19 -15.62 14.77
CA ASN A 34 2.19 -15.52 15.83
C ASN A 34 3.19 -14.40 15.53
N LEU A 35 3.29 -13.43 16.44
CA LEU A 35 4.23 -12.32 16.36
C LEU A 35 5.07 -12.30 17.64
N PHE A 36 6.39 -12.44 17.53
CA PHE A 36 7.32 -12.35 18.66
C PHE A 36 6.94 -13.23 19.86
N GLY A 37 6.42 -14.43 19.60
CA GLY A 37 5.99 -15.39 20.64
C GLY A 37 4.59 -15.13 21.21
N TRP A 38 3.91 -14.06 20.80
CA TRP A 38 2.51 -13.83 21.11
C TRP A 38 1.62 -14.34 19.98
N SER A 39 0.69 -15.23 20.32
CA SER A 39 -0.32 -15.75 19.40
C SER A 39 -1.55 -14.85 19.42
N ALA A 40 -1.89 -14.26 18.28
CA ALA A 40 -3.17 -13.61 18.10
C ALA A 40 -4.30 -14.66 18.04
N PRO A 41 -5.54 -14.29 18.39
CA PRO A 41 -6.71 -15.14 18.18
C PRO A 41 -6.79 -15.64 16.73
N GLU A 42 -7.33 -16.84 16.53
CA GLU A 42 -7.52 -17.40 15.19
C GLU A 42 -8.47 -16.51 14.40
N LEU A 43 -7.94 -15.90 13.34
CA LEU A 43 -8.70 -15.04 12.44
C LEU A 43 -8.56 -15.58 11.02
N PRO A 44 -9.54 -15.33 10.14
CA PRO A 44 -9.40 -15.67 8.73
C PRO A 44 -8.14 -15.01 8.17
N LEU A 45 -7.28 -15.78 7.50
CA LEU A 45 -6.01 -15.30 6.95
C LEU A 45 -6.17 -14.03 6.09
N ALA A 46 -7.31 -13.91 5.43
CA ALA A 46 -7.76 -12.73 4.71
C ALA A 46 -7.61 -11.41 5.50
N LEU A 47 -7.97 -11.40 6.78
CA LEU A 47 -8.08 -10.19 7.58
C LEU A 47 -6.72 -9.49 7.81
N PRO A 48 -5.67 -10.16 8.32
CA PRO A 48 -4.35 -9.53 8.47
C PRO A 48 -3.74 -9.11 7.14
N VAL A 49 -3.96 -9.87 6.06
CA VAL A 49 -3.45 -9.53 4.71
C VAL A 49 -4.12 -8.27 4.18
N VAL A 50 -5.43 -8.13 4.31
CA VAL A 50 -6.16 -6.91 3.93
C VAL A 50 -5.66 -5.71 4.73
N ILE A 51 -5.48 -5.86 6.06
CA ILE A 51 -4.96 -4.79 6.91
C ILE A 51 -3.55 -4.37 6.45
N ALA A 52 -2.66 -5.32 6.17
CA ALA A 52 -1.31 -5.02 5.68
C ALA A 52 -1.34 -4.26 4.34
N LEU A 53 -2.23 -4.62 3.44
CA LEU A 53 -2.42 -3.92 2.16
C LEU A 53 -2.96 -2.50 2.36
N LEU A 54 -3.95 -2.31 3.23
CA LEU A 54 -4.49 -0.98 3.55
C LEU A 54 -3.43 -0.09 4.19
N LEU A 55 -2.64 -0.63 5.12
CA LEU A 55 -1.51 0.08 5.72
C LEU A 55 -0.45 0.44 4.68
N GLY A 56 -0.08 -0.49 3.80
CA GLY A 56 0.84 -0.22 2.69
C GLY A 56 0.31 0.89 1.76
N MET A 57 -0.99 0.87 1.46
CA MET A 57 -1.66 1.89 0.64
C MET A 57 -1.68 3.27 1.31
N LEU A 58 -1.70 3.33 2.65
CA LEU A 58 -1.64 4.60 3.39
C LEU A 58 -0.20 5.10 3.54
N ILE A 59 0.73 4.21 3.87
CA ILE A 59 2.15 4.50 4.10
C ILE A 59 2.84 4.96 2.81
N GLY A 60 2.53 4.34 1.66
CA GLY A 60 3.15 4.67 0.38
C GLY A 60 3.00 6.15 -0.01
N PRO A 61 1.76 6.69 -0.11
CA PRO A 61 1.50 8.10 -0.36
C PRO A 61 2.09 9.02 0.70
N PHE A 62 2.04 8.61 1.98
CA PHE A 62 2.62 9.40 3.07
C PHE A 62 4.14 9.57 2.92
N LEU A 63 4.87 8.49 2.61
CA LEU A 63 6.31 8.55 2.32
C LEU A 63 6.61 9.35 1.05
N ALA A 64 5.81 9.19 -0.01
CA ALA A 64 5.94 9.97 -1.24
C ALA A 64 5.72 11.48 -0.98
N TRP A 65 4.78 11.82 -0.11
CA TRP A 65 4.50 13.20 0.29
C TRP A 65 5.67 13.82 1.05
N ILE A 66 6.22 13.11 2.05
CA ILE A 66 7.40 13.55 2.83
C ILE A 66 8.60 13.81 1.91
N THR A 67 8.87 12.90 0.97
CA THR A 67 10.00 13.06 0.04
C THR A 67 9.78 14.19 -0.98
N SER A 68 8.52 14.51 -1.33
CA SER A 68 8.19 15.64 -2.20
C SER A 68 8.58 16.99 -1.58
N PHE A 69 8.42 17.15 -0.26
CA PHE A 69 8.83 18.38 0.43
C PHE A 69 10.33 18.62 0.39
N ARG A 70 11.15 17.56 0.36
CA ARG A 70 12.61 17.68 0.29
C ARG A 70 13.11 18.19 -1.07
N LYS A 71 12.31 18.06 -2.15
CA LYS A 71 12.70 18.47 -3.52
C LYS A 71 12.42 19.93 -3.86
N LYS A 72 11.74 20.72 -3.01
CA LYS A 72 11.54 22.16 -3.23
C LYS A 72 12.69 23.02 -2.67
N ARG A 73 13.93 22.77 -3.14
CA ARG A 73 15.02 23.76 -3.07
C ARG A 73 15.92 23.60 -4.29
N SER A 74 15.50 24.21 -5.39
CA SER A 74 16.48 24.83 -6.28
C SER A 74 16.01 26.27 -6.47
N PRO A 75 16.70 27.25 -5.85
CA PRO A 75 16.44 28.64 -6.16
C PRO A 75 16.87 28.86 -7.60
N SER A 76 15.94 29.22 -8.47
CA SER A 76 16.28 29.76 -9.78
C SER A 76 16.99 31.09 -9.54
N VAL A 77 18.31 31.04 -9.41
CA VAL A 77 19.16 32.21 -9.59
C VAL A 77 18.97 32.60 -11.04
N ARG A 78 18.19 33.65 -11.29
CA ARG A 78 18.21 34.37 -12.57
C ARG A 78 19.43 35.28 -12.55
N PRO A 79 20.40 35.13 -13.47
CA PRO A 79 21.29 36.23 -13.81
C PRO A 79 20.67 37.07 -14.94
N ALA A 80 21.06 38.35 -14.95
CA ALA A 80 20.66 39.46 -15.82
C ALA A 80 19.44 40.26 -15.36
#